data_AF-A0A100WC10-F1
#
_entry.id   AF-A0A100WC10-F1
#
_cell.length_a   1.000
_cell.length_b   1.000
_cell.length_c   1.000
_cell.angle_alpha   90.00
_cell.angle_beta   90.00
_cell.angle_gamma   90.00
#
_symmetry.space_group_name_H-M   'P 1'
#
loop_
_entity.id
_entity.type
_entity.pdbx_description
1 polymer ?
#
loop_
_entity_poly.entity_id
_entity_poly.type
_entity_poly.pdbx_seq_one_letter_code
_entity_poly.pdbx_strand_id
1 'polypeptide(L)'
;MWVYTLIGTILGVLGFFISLYNLWRSHREPVRTLQRDRRKFLKQYCEALYHNTKAGEAQVARGRWPSETMIDQLTAAKDGFEKLSKELVVPTSDYLLGLRDRVVTVEQAIESHIIPTDDSAFDGVIPEVVQTALAQLNRDLESTMDGLRRIEQGALLYRRQFKALGPAT
;
A
#
# COMPACT_ATOMS: atom_id res chain seq x y z
N MET A 1 45.18 2.49 -42.10
CA MET A 1 44.29 1.34 -41.79
C MET A 1 44.04 1.15 -40.29
N TRP A 2 45.07 1.20 -39.44
CA TRP A 2 44.95 0.98 -37.97
C TRP A 2 44.06 1.97 -37.19
N VAL A 3 43.89 3.20 -37.70
CA VAL A 3 43.08 4.23 -37.03
C VAL A 3 41.58 3.89 -37.06
N TYR A 4 41.09 3.34 -38.17
CA TYR A 4 39.68 2.98 -38.31
C TYR A 4 39.29 1.75 -37.48
N THR A 5 40.21 0.79 -37.35
CA THR A 5 40.03 -0.37 -36.45
C THR A 5 40.00 0.05 -34.99
N LEU A 6 40.85 1.01 -34.58
CA LEU A 6 40.86 1.55 -33.22
C LEU A 6 39.55 2.25 -32.86
N ILE A 7 39.04 3.11 -33.76
CA ILE A 7 37.77 3.82 -33.59
C ILE A 7 36.60 2.82 -33.51
N GLY A 8 36.59 1.79 -34.35
CA GLY A 8 35.59 0.73 -34.33
C GLY A 8 35.56 -0.04 -33.01
N THR A 9 36.73 -0.38 -32.45
CA THR A 9 36.81 -1.03 -31.13
C THR A 9 36.34 -0.12 -30.00
N ILE A 10 36.68 1.17 -30.00
CA ILE A 10 36.26 2.11 -28.96
C ILE A 10 34.73 2.29 -28.99
N LEU A 11 34.14 2.46 -30.19
CA LEU A 11 32.69 2.56 -30.35
C LEU A 11 31.95 1.27 -29.95
N GLY A 12 32.51 0.11 -30.30
CA GLY A 12 31.95 -1.19 -29.92
C GLY A 12 31.96 -1.41 -28.40
N VAL A 13 33.06 -1.05 -27.73
CA VAL A 13 33.18 -1.11 -26.27
C VAL A 13 32.20 -0.14 -25.61
N LEU A 14 32.07 1.09 -26.11
CA LEU A 14 31.13 2.07 -25.58
C LEU A 14 29.67 1.59 -25.71
N GLY A 15 29.31 1.04 -26.86
CA GLY A 15 27.97 0.47 -27.10
C GLY A 15 27.67 -0.74 -26.19
N PHE A 16 28.67 -1.59 -25.94
CA PHE A 16 28.56 -2.71 -25.01
C PHE A 16 28.31 -2.24 -23.58
N PHE A 17 29.05 -1.23 -23.10
CA PHE A 17 28.83 -0.65 -21.77
C PHE A 17 27.47 0.05 -21.65
N ILE A 18 27.01 0.75 -22.68
CA ILE A 18 25.67 1.37 -22.69
C ILE A 18 24.57 0.29 -22.66
N SER A 19 24.76 -0.82 -23.38
CA SER A 19 23.82 -1.94 -23.38
C SER A 19 23.79 -2.65 -22.01
N LEU A 20 24.95 -2.90 -21.40
CA LEU A 20 25.05 -3.44 -20.05
C LEU A 20 24.46 -2.50 -19.01
N TYR A 21 24.72 -1.19 -19.15
CA TYR A 21 24.13 -0.16 -18.30
C TYR A 21 22.62 -0.13 -18.45
N ASN A 22 22.07 -0.19 -19.66
CA ASN A 22 20.63 -0.23 -19.90
C ASN A 22 19.98 -1.50 -19.36
N LEU A 23 20.64 -2.66 -19.50
CA LEU A 23 20.17 -3.93 -18.94
C LEU A 23 20.21 -3.92 -17.41
N TRP A 24 21.27 -3.40 -16.82
CA TRP A 24 21.41 -3.24 -15.37
C TRP A 24 20.40 -2.21 -14.83
N ARG A 25 20.22 -1.11 -15.56
CA ARG A 25 19.26 -0.03 -15.26
C ARG A 25 17.82 -0.53 -15.37
N SER A 26 17.47 -1.28 -16.40
CA SER A 26 16.14 -1.88 -16.58
C SER A 26 15.83 -2.93 -15.51
N HIS A 27 16.84 -3.51 -14.87
CA HIS A 27 16.63 -4.49 -13.82
C HIS A 27 16.54 -3.89 -12.40
N ARG A 28 17.22 -2.77 -12.11
CA ARG A 28 17.36 -2.23 -10.74
C ARG A 28 16.66 -0.90 -10.47
N GLU A 29 16.62 0.02 -11.43
CA GLU A 29 15.94 1.32 -11.25
C GLU A 29 14.41 1.23 -11.27
N PRO A 30 13.74 0.48 -12.17
CA PRO A 30 12.28 0.46 -12.19
C PRO A 30 11.72 -0.12 -10.90
N VAL A 31 12.38 -1.11 -10.29
CA VAL A 31 11.91 -1.66 -9.01
C VAL A 31 11.91 -0.58 -7.93
N ARG A 32 12.92 0.28 -7.79
CA ARG A 32 12.92 1.27 -6.70
C ARG A 32 11.98 2.45 -6.95
N THR A 33 11.90 2.95 -8.18
CA THR A 33 11.03 4.09 -8.53
C THR A 33 9.56 3.68 -8.63
N LEU A 34 9.23 2.59 -9.34
CA LEU A 34 7.86 2.08 -9.39
C LEU A 34 7.38 1.66 -8.00
N GLN A 35 8.21 1.00 -7.18
CA GLN A 35 7.80 0.66 -5.81
C GLN A 35 7.60 1.90 -4.93
N ARG A 36 8.29 3.02 -5.20
CA ARG A 36 8.07 4.27 -4.46
C ARG A 36 6.72 4.88 -4.81
N ASP A 37 6.38 4.95 -6.09
CA ASP A 37 5.10 5.52 -6.52
C ASP A 37 3.94 4.62 -6.11
N ARG A 38 4.11 3.29 -6.18
CA ARG A 38 3.13 2.31 -5.66
C ARG A 38 2.97 2.40 -4.14
N ARG A 39 4.04 2.61 -3.37
CA ARG A 39 3.94 2.85 -1.91
C ARG A 39 3.24 4.16 -1.57
N LYS A 40 3.49 5.23 -2.34
CA LYS A 40 2.75 6.49 -2.18
C LYS A 40 1.27 6.30 -2.47
N PHE A 41 0.94 5.58 -3.55
CA PHE A 41 -0.42 5.22 -3.88
C PHE A 41 -1.07 4.42 -2.73
N LEU A 42 -0.41 3.37 -2.24
CA LEU A 42 -0.88 2.60 -1.08
C LEU A 42 -1.12 3.49 0.15
N LYS A 43 -0.22 4.44 0.44
CA LYS A 43 -0.37 5.36 1.56
C LYS A 43 -1.61 6.24 1.41
N GLN A 44 -1.79 6.87 0.24
CA GLN A 44 -2.97 7.70 -0.06
C GLN A 44 -4.25 6.86 0.00
N TYR A 45 -4.18 5.61 -0.45
CA TYR A 45 -5.28 4.67 -0.41
C TYR A 45 -5.69 4.31 1.03
N CYS A 46 -4.71 3.98 1.88
CA CYS A 46 -4.95 3.71 3.30
C CYS A 46 -5.48 4.93 4.03
N GLU A 47 -5.00 6.14 3.69
CA GLU A 47 -5.45 7.40 4.28
C GLU A 47 -6.90 7.71 3.92
N ALA A 48 -7.27 7.54 2.65
CA ALA A 48 -8.66 7.69 2.19
C ALA A 48 -9.59 6.68 2.89
N LEU A 49 -9.19 5.42 2.96
CA LEU A 49 -9.96 4.38 3.64
C LEU A 49 -10.12 4.69 5.13
N TYR A 50 -9.03 5.06 5.81
CA TYR A 50 -9.01 5.43 7.22
C TYR A 50 -9.98 6.57 7.56
N HIS A 51 -10.02 7.63 6.74
CA HIS A 51 -10.94 8.73 6.96
C HIS A 51 -12.41 8.29 6.90
N ASN A 52 -12.74 7.42 5.95
CA ASN A 52 -14.11 6.95 5.78
C ASN A 52 -14.50 5.93 6.84
N THR A 53 -13.62 4.99 7.20
CA THR A 53 -13.86 4.01 8.28
C THR A 53 -13.91 4.67 9.66
N LYS A 54 -13.16 5.75 9.88
CA LYS A 54 -13.24 6.56 11.11
C LYS A 54 -14.54 7.37 11.18
N ALA A 55 -15.03 7.87 10.05
CA ALA A 55 -16.35 8.49 9.99
C ALA A 55 -17.45 7.46 10.30
N GLY A 56 -17.33 6.23 9.78
CA GLY A 56 -18.22 5.11 10.11
C GLY A 56 -18.15 4.71 11.58
N GLU A 57 -16.96 4.61 12.18
CA GLU A 57 -16.80 4.35 13.62
C GLU A 57 -17.53 5.41 14.46
N ALA A 58 -17.41 6.69 14.10
CA ALA A 58 -18.10 7.78 14.78
C ALA A 58 -19.63 7.73 14.59
N GLN A 59 -20.12 7.24 13.45
CA GLN A 59 -21.56 6.99 13.22
C GLN A 59 -22.05 5.85 14.10
N VAL A 60 -21.29 4.76 14.15
CA VAL A 60 -21.61 3.58 14.96
C VAL A 60 -21.64 3.91 16.45
N ALA A 61 -20.68 4.72 16.93
CA ALA A 61 -20.68 5.20 18.31
C ALA A 61 -21.91 6.05 18.68
N ARG A 62 -22.60 6.63 17.67
CA ARG A 62 -23.85 7.37 17.83
C ARG A 62 -25.09 6.48 17.61
N GLY A 63 -24.92 5.17 17.49
CA GLY A 63 -25.99 4.22 17.20
C GLY A 63 -26.51 4.28 15.76
N ARG A 64 -25.73 4.81 14.80
CA ARG A 64 -26.09 4.84 13.38
C ARG A 64 -25.23 3.89 12.57
N TRP A 65 -25.88 3.12 11.71
CA TRP A 65 -25.18 2.23 10.79
C TRP A 65 -24.23 3.01 9.86
N PRO A 66 -23.10 2.39 9.47
CA PRO A 66 -22.21 2.97 8.47
C PRO A 66 -22.96 3.26 7.17
N SER A 67 -22.58 4.32 6.46
CA SER A 67 -23.17 4.64 5.17
C SER A 67 -22.85 3.59 4.10
N GLU A 68 -23.75 3.40 3.14
CA GLU A 68 -23.53 2.53 1.96
C GLU A 68 -22.22 2.86 1.25
N THR A 69 -21.89 4.15 1.15
CA THR A 69 -20.62 4.62 0.58
C THR A 69 -19.38 4.08 1.29
N MET A 70 -19.46 3.79 2.59
CA MET A 70 -18.36 3.18 3.33
C MET A 70 -18.27 1.69 3.00
N ILE A 71 -19.40 1.01 2.88
CA ILE A 71 -19.47 -0.42 2.53
C ILE A 71 -18.86 -0.63 1.14
N ASP A 72 -19.28 0.15 0.14
CA ASP A 72 -18.72 0.10 -1.22
C ASP A 72 -17.20 0.28 -1.24
N GLN A 73 -16.68 1.16 -0.39
CA GLN A 73 -15.25 1.41 -0.28
C GLN A 73 -14.50 0.28 0.42
N LEU A 74 -15.12 -0.40 1.39
CA LEU A 74 -14.55 -1.62 1.98
C LEU A 74 -14.47 -2.73 0.92
N THR A 75 -15.52 -2.91 0.12
CA THR A 75 -15.50 -3.89 -0.98
C THR A 75 -14.40 -3.55 -1.98
N ALA A 76 -14.27 -2.27 -2.38
CA ALA A 76 -13.19 -1.82 -3.25
C ALA A 76 -11.80 -1.98 -2.62
N ALA A 77 -11.68 -1.79 -1.29
CA ALA A 77 -10.46 -1.98 -0.52
C ALA A 77 -9.94 -3.41 -0.58
N LYS A 78 -10.84 -4.40 -0.53
CA LYS A 78 -10.47 -5.82 -0.67
C LYS A 78 -9.71 -6.08 -1.97
N ASP A 79 -10.27 -5.64 -3.09
CA ASP A 79 -9.69 -5.83 -4.42
C ASP A 79 -8.41 -5.00 -4.60
N GLY A 80 -8.41 -3.79 -4.04
CA GLY A 80 -7.25 -2.89 -4.02
C GLY A 80 -6.05 -3.50 -3.31
N PHE A 81 -6.23 -4.04 -2.10
CA PHE A 81 -5.17 -4.70 -1.34
C PHE A 81 -4.69 -5.98 -2.00
N GLU A 82 -5.60 -6.79 -2.56
CA GLU A 82 -5.21 -8.00 -3.29
C GLU A 82 -4.34 -7.66 -4.51
N LYS A 83 -4.70 -6.63 -5.28
CA LYS A 83 -3.88 -6.18 -6.40
C LYS A 83 -2.52 -5.66 -5.95
N LEU A 84 -2.49 -4.82 -4.91
CA LEU A 84 -1.25 -4.26 -4.39
C LEU A 84 -0.34 -5.33 -3.80
N SER A 85 -0.88 -6.42 -3.25
CA SER A 85 -0.11 -7.56 -2.74
C SER A 85 0.72 -8.29 -3.81
N LYS A 86 0.32 -8.18 -5.08
CA LYS A 86 1.00 -8.75 -6.25
C LYS A 86 2.00 -7.76 -6.86
N GLU A 87 1.77 -6.46 -6.67
CA GLU A 87 2.59 -5.39 -7.25
C GLU A 87 3.71 -4.90 -6.33
N LEU A 88 3.51 -4.95 -5.01
CA LEU A 88 4.46 -4.44 -4.02
C LEU A 88 5.36 -5.55 -3.46
N VAL A 89 6.65 -5.23 -3.34
CA VAL A 89 7.62 -6.05 -2.61
C VAL A 89 7.63 -5.65 -1.13
N VAL A 90 7.39 -4.37 -0.83
CA VAL A 90 7.29 -3.83 0.52
C VAL A 90 6.13 -2.82 0.56
N PRO A 91 5.13 -2.96 1.45
CA PRO A 91 4.97 -4.00 2.48
C PRO A 91 4.84 -5.40 1.89
N THR A 92 5.09 -6.44 2.69
CA THR A 92 5.03 -7.84 2.22
C THR A 92 3.61 -8.21 1.79
N SER A 93 3.52 -9.16 0.86
CA SER A 93 2.23 -9.67 0.36
C SER A 93 1.32 -10.13 1.50
N ASP A 94 1.85 -10.95 2.41
CA ASP A 94 1.12 -11.46 3.59
C ASP A 94 0.53 -10.35 4.47
N TYR A 95 1.24 -9.22 4.60
CA TYR A 95 0.75 -8.10 5.38
C TYR A 95 -0.44 -7.41 4.69
N LEU A 96 -0.36 -7.21 3.38
CA LEU A 96 -1.43 -6.63 2.58
C LEU A 96 -2.65 -7.56 2.50
N LEU A 97 -2.43 -8.87 2.46
CA LEU A 97 -3.50 -9.86 2.54
C LEU A 97 -4.13 -9.89 3.95
N GLY A 98 -3.35 -9.71 5.01
CA GLY A 98 -3.89 -9.55 6.36
C GLY A 98 -4.80 -8.32 6.50
N LEU A 99 -4.44 -7.19 5.88
CA LEU A 99 -5.31 -6.00 5.81
C LEU A 99 -6.59 -6.25 5.02
N ARG A 100 -6.49 -6.97 3.90
CA ARG A 100 -7.66 -7.42 3.12
C ARG A 100 -8.59 -8.27 3.98
N ASP A 101 -8.06 -9.24 4.71
CA ASP A 101 -8.89 -10.14 5.53
C ASP A 101 -9.54 -9.39 6.71
N ARG A 102 -8.85 -8.37 7.25
CA ARG A 102 -9.45 -7.42 8.21
C ARG A 102 -10.62 -6.64 7.62
N VAL A 103 -10.48 -6.13 6.39
CA VAL A 103 -11.55 -5.44 5.68
C VAL A 103 -12.75 -6.37 5.47
N VAL A 104 -12.51 -7.62 5.04
CA VAL A 104 -13.57 -8.64 4.89
C VAL A 104 -14.27 -8.91 6.21
N THR A 105 -13.53 -8.99 7.32
CA THR A 105 -14.12 -9.19 8.66
C THR A 105 -15.06 -8.05 9.04
N VAL A 106 -14.70 -6.79 8.71
CA VAL A 106 -15.54 -5.63 8.96
C VAL A 106 -16.79 -5.65 8.07
N GLU A 107 -16.62 -5.91 6.77
CA GLU A 107 -17.72 -6.01 5.80
C GLU A 107 -18.73 -7.08 6.24
N GLN A 108 -18.26 -8.29 6.57
CA GLN A 108 -19.11 -9.38 7.06
C GLN A 108 -19.79 -9.04 8.39
N ALA A 109 -19.09 -8.39 9.33
CA ALA A 109 -19.68 -7.96 10.59
C ALA A 109 -20.81 -6.94 10.37
N ILE A 110 -20.69 -6.07 9.37
CA ILE A 110 -21.72 -5.10 9.00
C ILE A 110 -22.89 -5.82 8.30
N GLU A 111 -22.63 -6.60 7.24
CA GLU A 111 -23.68 -7.26 6.43
C GLU A 111 -24.53 -8.24 7.24
N SER A 112 -23.90 -9.06 8.09
CA SER A 112 -24.60 -10.04 8.94
C SER A 112 -25.57 -9.42 9.94
N HIS A 113 -25.45 -8.13 10.22
CA HIS A 113 -26.30 -7.42 11.18
C HIS A 113 -27.16 -6.31 10.54
N ILE A 114 -26.91 -5.96 9.27
CA ILE A 114 -27.78 -5.06 8.48
C ILE A 114 -28.99 -5.80 7.91
N ILE A 115 -28.85 -7.08 7.53
CA ILE A 115 -29.96 -7.86 6.96
C ILE A 115 -30.65 -8.64 8.11
N PRO A 116 -31.90 -8.31 8.49
CA PRO A 116 -32.61 -9.05 9.53
C PRO A 116 -32.90 -10.44 8.99
N THR A 117 -32.16 -11.45 9.47
CA THR A 117 -32.41 -12.85 9.10
C THR A 117 -33.44 -13.51 10.00
N ASP A 118 -33.80 -12.87 11.12
CA ASP A 118 -34.83 -13.32 12.06
C ASP A 118 -35.64 -12.13 12.59
N ASP A 119 -36.91 -12.35 12.88
CA ASP A 119 -37.89 -11.44 13.51
C ASP A 119 -37.44 -10.89 14.89
N SER A 120 -36.24 -11.25 15.34
CA SER A 120 -35.58 -10.77 16.55
C SER A 120 -34.51 -9.71 16.26
N ALA A 121 -34.61 -8.92 15.18
CA ALA A 121 -33.70 -7.81 14.92
C ALA A 121 -33.87 -6.71 16.00
N PHE A 122 -33.18 -6.94 17.12
CA PHE A 122 -33.22 -6.19 18.37
C PHE A 122 -32.89 -4.70 18.16
N ASP A 123 -33.86 -3.84 18.50
CA ASP A 123 -33.72 -2.52 19.13
C ASP A 123 -32.58 -1.60 18.67
N GLY A 124 -32.26 -1.47 17.38
CA GLY A 124 -31.38 -0.39 16.90
C GLY A 124 -29.99 -0.28 17.58
N VAL A 125 -29.55 -1.33 18.28
CA VAL A 125 -28.28 -1.39 18.99
C VAL A 125 -27.26 -2.02 18.05
N ILE A 126 -26.26 -1.24 17.68
CA ILE A 126 -25.19 -1.75 16.83
C ILE A 126 -24.29 -2.66 17.67
N PRO A 127 -24.03 -3.91 17.24
CA PRO A 127 -23.22 -4.85 18.00
C PRO A 127 -21.82 -4.30 18.29
N GLU A 128 -21.31 -4.61 19.48
CA GLU A 128 -19.94 -4.28 19.89
C GLU A 128 -18.88 -4.91 18.95
N VAL A 129 -19.24 -6.00 18.28
CA VAL A 129 -18.41 -6.66 17.26
C VAL A 129 -18.12 -5.72 16.09
N VAL A 130 -19.11 -4.95 15.61
CA VAL A 130 -18.94 -4.00 14.50
C VAL A 130 -18.03 -2.85 14.93
N GLN A 131 -18.22 -2.33 16.15
CA GLN A 131 -17.36 -1.30 16.75
C GLN A 131 -15.91 -1.77 16.85
N THR A 132 -15.71 -2.96 17.40
CA THR A 132 -14.38 -3.53 17.62
C THR A 132 -13.66 -3.80 16.31
N ALA A 133 -14.37 -4.35 15.31
CA ALA A 133 -13.81 -4.63 13.99
C ALA A 133 -13.37 -3.34 13.28
N LEU A 134 -14.19 -2.28 13.31
CA LEU A 134 -13.85 -0.97 12.74
C LEU A 134 -12.64 -0.33 13.45
N ALA A 135 -12.64 -0.33 14.79
CA ALA A 135 -11.53 0.20 15.56
C ALA A 135 -10.23 -0.57 15.33
N GLN A 136 -10.31 -1.88 15.07
CA GLN A 136 -9.16 -2.69 14.73
C GLN A 136 -8.64 -2.40 13.31
N LEU A 137 -9.53 -2.28 12.32
CA LEU A 137 -9.16 -1.86 10.98
C LEU A 137 -8.50 -0.48 10.98
N ASN A 138 -9.03 0.49 11.73
CA ASN A 138 -8.46 1.83 11.84
C ASN A 138 -7.03 1.80 12.41
N ARG A 139 -6.79 0.98 13.44
CA ARG A 139 -5.44 0.79 14.01
C ARG A 139 -4.47 0.16 13.01
N ASP A 140 -4.92 -0.85 12.27
CA ASP A 140 -4.09 -1.54 11.28
C ASP A 140 -3.74 -0.60 10.10
N LEU A 141 -4.69 0.22 9.65
CA LEU A 141 -4.45 1.25 8.63
C LEU A 141 -3.47 2.33 9.11
N GLU A 142 -3.61 2.81 10.34
CA GLU A 142 -2.69 3.78 10.95
C GLU A 142 -1.26 3.22 11.06
N SER A 143 -1.15 1.98 11.55
CA SER A 143 0.13 1.25 11.61
C SER A 143 0.78 1.11 10.23
N THR A 144 -0.02 0.81 9.20
CA THR A 144 0.44 0.69 7.82
C THR A 144 0.98 2.02 7.29
N MET A 145 0.24 3.11 7.49
CA MET A 145 0.66 4.45 7.07
C MET A 145 1.97 4.88 7.74
N ASP A 146 2.13 4.60 9.04
CA ASP A 146 3.34 4.90 9.78
C ASP A 146 4.52 4.02 9.36
N GLY A 147 4.29 2.73 9.10
CA GLY A 147 5.29 1.83 8.51
C GLY A 147 5.80 2.36 7.17
N LEU A 148 4.89 2.80 6.30
CA LEU A 148 5.24 3.41 5.02
C LEU A 148 6.04 4.70 5.18
N ARG A 149 5.66 5.58 6.12
CA ARG A 149 6.42 6.81 6.45
C ARG A 149 7.85 6.48 6.91
N ARG A 150 8.03 5.47 7.77
CA ARG A 150 9.36 5.04 8.24
C ARG A 150 10.22 4.50 7.10
N ILE A 151 9.64 3.72 6.19
CA ILE A 151 10.34 3.22 4.99
C ILE A 151 10.81 4.40 4.11
N GLU A 152 9.96 5.40 3.91
CA GLU A 152 10.31 6.59 3.13
C GLU A 152 11.41 7.43 3.80
N GLN A 153 11.32 7.65 5.12
CA GLN A 153 12.32 8.40 5.88
C GLN A 153 13.67 7.67 5.93
N GLY A 154 13.66 6.35 6.16
CA GLY A 154 14.86 5.52 6.11
C GLY A 154 15.55 5.60 4.75
N ALA A 155 14.79 5.50 3.65
CA ALA A 155 15.35 5.64 2.30
C ALA A 155 16.00 7.01 2.05
N LEU A 156 15.45 8.09 2.63
CA LEU A 156 16.04 9.44 2.54
C LEU A 156 17.34 9.56 3.35
N LEU A 157 17.40 8.98 4.55
CA LEU A 157 18.60 8.98 5.40
C LEU A 157 19.73 8.20 4.75
N TYR A 158 19.47 6.99 4.23
CA TYR A 158 20.45 6.22 3.46
C TYR A 158 20.99 7.01 2.26
N ARG A 159 20.12 7.71 1.52
CA ARG A 159 20.54 8.52 0.37
C ARG A 159 21.44 9.69 0.77
N ARG A 160 21.18 10.33 1.92
CA ARG A 160 22.03 11.42 2.46
C ARG A 160 23.38 10.90 2.94
N GLN A 161 23.40 9.79 3.67
CA GLN A 161 24.63 9.16 4.16
C GLN A 161 25.51 8.67 3.00
N PHE A 162 24.92 8.04 1.98
CA PHE A 162 25.67 7.59 0.81
C PHE A 162 26.20 8.74 -0.06
N LYS A 163 25.46 9.86 -0.14
CA LYS A 163 25.93 11.08 -0.82
C LYS A 163 27.07 11.76 -0.05
N ALA A 164 27.04 11.71 1.28
CA ALA A 164 28.14 12.16 2.13
C ALA A 164 29.38 11.25 2.03
N LEU A 165 29.22 10.01 1.56
CA LEU A 165 30.29 9.08 1.22
C LEU A 165 30.75 9.16 -0.25
N GLY A 166 30.23 10.13 -1.04
CA GLY A 166 30.76 10.48 -2.37
C GLY A 166 32.16 11.08 -2.27
N PRO A 167 33.01 10.93 -3.31
CA PRO A 167 34.42 10.59 -3.14
C PRO A 167 35.18 11.64 -2.33
N ALA A 168 35.94 11.16 -1.33
CA ALA A 168 37.20 11.80 -1.03
C ALA A 168 38.07 11.62 -2.28
N THR A 169 38.52 12.75 -2.85
CA THR A 169 39.32 12.95 -4.06
C THR A 169 38.62 12.77 -5.40
#